data_AF-A0A2G8RZ74-F1
#
_entry.id   AF-A0A2G8RZ74-F1
#
_cell.length_a   1.000
_cell.length_b   1.000
_cell.length_c   1.000
_cell.angle_alpha   90.00
_cell.angle_beta   90.00
_cell.angle_gamma   90.00
#
_symmetry.space_group_name_H-M   'P 1'
#
loop_
_entity.id
_entity.type
_entity.pdbx_description
1 polymer ?
#
loop_
_entity_poly.entity_id
_entity_poly.type
_entity_poly.pdbx_seq_one_letter_code
_entity_poly.pdbx_strand_id
1 'polypeptide(L)'
;MSSAFRRVCRELDKENIETRDTLIGDQGSGGNGPRIHQDTAPPREADTRAPTGLWRNCYDSVWLVGLKEDQVRRLEMIDKDFDLRLPKDMPSDKEEEL
;
A
#
# COMPACT_ATOMS: atom_id res chain seq x y z
N MET A 1 -9.23 4.07 4.65
CA MET A 1 -7.84 4.10 4.13
C MET A 1 -7.76 5.16 3.07
N SER A 2 -6.68 5.93 3.03
CA SER A 2 -6.48 6.96 2.02
C SER A 2 -6.37 6.37 0.61
N SER A 3 -6.77 7.14 -0.39
CA SER A 3 -6.65 6.77 -1.81
C SER A 3 -5.20 6.59 -2.23
N ALA A 4 -4.29 7.43 -1.74
CA ALA A 4 -2.86 7.36 -2.01
C ALA A 4 -2.25 6.04 -1.50
N PHE A 5 -2.55 5.66 -0.25
CA PHE A 5 -2.06 4.40 0.30
C PHE A 5 -2.61 3.18 -0.45
N ARG A 6 -3.91 3.19 -0.80
CA ARG A 6 -4.51 2.14 -1.63
C ARG A 6 -3.81 2.00 -2.99
N ARG A 7 -3.44 3.12 -3.62
CA ARG A 7 -2.69 3.12 -4.88
C ARG A 7 -1.32 2.48 -4.69
N VAL A 8 -0.58 2.85 -3.65
CA VAL A 8 0.74 2.27 -3.37
C VAL A 8 0.66 0.75 -3.18
N CYS A 9 -0.27 0.27 -2.35
CA CYS A 9 -0.43 -1.18 -2.13
C CYS A 9 -0.77 -1.93 -3.42
N ARG A 10 -1.64 -1.38 -4.28
CA ARG A 10 -2.00 -2.01 -5.56
C ARG A 10 -0.82 -2.09 -6.52
N GLU A 11 -0.01 -1.04 -6.59
CA GLU A 11 1.14 -1.00 -7.49
C GLU A 11 2.27 -1.91 -7.01
N LEU A 12 2.51 -1.99 -5.69
CA LEU A 12 3.43 -2.98 -5.11
C LEU A 12 2.96 -4.41 -5.36
N ASP A 13 1.66 -4.67 -5.27
CA ASP A 13 1.09 -6.00 -5.53
C ASP A 13 1.27 -6.40 -7.01
N LYS A 14 1.05 -5.47 -7.95
CA LYS A 14 1.35 -5.70 -9.37
C LYS A 14 2.81 -6.01 -9.61
N GLU A 15 3.72 -5.21 -9.04
CA GLU A 15 5.16 -5.42 -9.19
C GLU A 15 5.58 -6.78 -8.62
N ASN A 16 5.04 -7.18 -7.47
CA ASN A 16 5.28 -8.50 -6.88
C ASN A 16 4.76 -9.65 -7.73
N ILE A 17 3.63 -9.47 -8.44
CA ILE A 17 3.12 -10.44 -9.41
C ILE A 17 4.07 -10.55 -10.61
N GLU A 18 4.54 -9.42 -11.14
CA GLU A 18 5.39 -9.35 -12.35
C GLU A 18 6.82 -9.85 -12.10
N THR A 19 7.41 -9.55 -10.94
CA THR A 19 8.83 -9.83 -10.62
C THR A 19 9.06 -11.16 -9.91
N ARG A 20 7.99 -11.91 -9.59
CA ARG A 20 8.12 -13.19 -8.90
C ARG A 20 9.04 -14.17 -9.62
N ASP A 21 8.86 -14.31 -10.93
CA ASP A 21 9.58 -15.31 -11.72
C ASP A 21 11.05 -14.90 -11.95
N THR A 22 11.36 -13.60 -11.86
CA THR A 22 12.72 -13.06 -12.05
C THR A 22 13.53 -13.03 -10.76
N LEU A 23 12.92 -12.84 -9.59
CA LEU A 23 13.62 -12.71 -8.30
C LEU A 23 13.99 -14.04 -7.64
N ILE A 24 13.27 -15.12 -7.91
CA ILE A 24 13.47 -16.43 -7.25
C ILE A 24 14.51 -17.30 -8.00
N GLY A 25 14.85 -16.94 -9.24
CA GLY A 25 15.69 -17.75 -10.11
C GLY A 25 15.03 -19.10 -10.47
N ASP A 26 15.66 -19.84 -11.39
CA ASP A 26 15.22 -21.15 -11.90
C ASP A 26 15.12 -22.27 -10.82
N GLN A 27 15.31 -21.91 -9.55
CA GLN A 27 15.15 -22.73 -8.35
C GLN A 27 13.86 -22.34 -7.65
N GLY A 28 12.74 -22.40 -8.38
CA GLY A 28 11.41 -22.06 -7.85
C GLY A 28 11.12 -22.84 -6.57
N SER A 29 11.13 -22.16 -5.42
CA SER A 29 10.66 -22.77 -4.18
C SER A 29 9.18 -23.10 -4.37
N GLY A 30 8.84 -24.39 -4.35
CA GLY A 30 7.48 -24.87 -4.54
C GLY A 30 6.47 -24.12 -3.66
N GLY A 31 5.43 -23.57 -4.29
CA GLY A 31 4.36 -22.83 -3.63
C GLY A 31 3.38 -22.21 -4.63
N ASN A 32 2.15 -21.95 -4.18
CA ASN A 32 1.16 -21.24 -4.98
C ASN A 32 1.62 -19.82 -5.29
N GLY A 33 1.24 -19.31 -6.47
CA GLY A 33 1.56 -17.95 -6.85
C GLY A 33 0.91 -16.85 -6.04
N PRO A 34 1.36 -15.61 -6.22
CA PRO A 34 0.75 -14.45 -5.61
C PRO A 34 -0.72 -14.45 -6.01
N ARG A 35 -1.59 -14.07 -5.08
CA ARG A 35 -3.02 -14.04 -5.36
C ARG A 35 -3.27 -12.92 -6.36
N ILE A 36 -3.88 -13.26 -7.50
CA ILE A 36 -4.30 -12.26 -8.47
C ILE A 36 -5.58 -11.61 -7.96
N HIS A 37 -5.49 -10.33 -7.58
CA HIS A 37 -6.66 -9.54 -7.22
C HIS A 37 -7.47 -9.20 -8.48
N GLN A 38 -8.69 -9.74 -8.57
CA GLN A 38 -9.61 -9.36 -9.64
C GLN A 38 -10.36 -8.09 -9.23
N ASP A 39 -10.10 -6.98 -9.94
CA ASP A 39 -10.81 -5.72 -9.72
C ASP A 39 -12.31 -5.93 -9.97
N THR A 40 -13.07 -6.09 -8.89
CA THR A 40 -14.52 -6.16 -8.96
C THR A 40 -15.07 -4.74 -8.98
N ALA A 41 -15.91 -4.42 -9.95
CA ALA A 41 -16.64 -3.16 -10.02
C ALA A 41 -18.12 -3.41 -9.66
N PRO A 42 -18.68 -2.77 -8.61
CA PRO A 42 -18.03 -1.81 -7.71
C PRO A 42 -17.09 -2.48 -6.68
N PRO A 43 -16.09 -1.75 -6.16
CA PRO A 43 -15.19 -2.27 -5.13
C PRO A 43 -16.00 -2.65 -3.89
N ARG A 44 -15.76 -3.86 -3.37
CA ARG A 44 -16.37 -4.30 -2.12
C ARG A 44 -15.77 -3.52 -0.95
N GLU A 45 -16.56 -2.65 -0.37
CA GLU A 45 -16.26 -2.05 0.93
C GLU A 45 -16.74 -3.01 2.02
N ALA A 46 -15.85 -3.36 2.94
CA ALA A 46 -16.17 -4.18 4.10
C ALA A 46 -15.97 -3.36 5.36
N ASP A 47 -17.01 -3.29 6.20
CA ASP A 47 -16.94 -2.67 7.52
C ASP A 47 -16.12 -3.57 8.45
N THR A 48 -14.81 -3.46 8.34
CA THR A 48 -13.83 -4.25 9.06
C THR A 48 -13.03 -3.36 9.98
N ARG A 49 -12.49 -3.94 11.05
CA ARG A 49 -11.66 -3.21 12.00
C ARG A 49 -10.48 -2.56 11.27
N ALA A 50 -10.34 -1.26 11.43
CA ALA A 50 -9.22 -0.52 10.87
C ALA A 50 -7.89 -1.07 11.41
N PRO A 51 -6.86 -1.19 10.55
CA PRO A 51 -5.53 -1.57 10.99
C PRO A 51 -4.95 -0.53 11.96
N THR A 52 -4.15 -1.01 12.89
CA THR A 52 -3.48 -0.21 13.92
C THR A 52 -2.01 0.00 13.55
N GLY A 53 -1.38 1.05 14.08
CA GLY A 53 0.05 1.32 13.91
C GLY A 53 0.47 1.88 12.55
N LEU A 54 -0.47 2.34 11.70
CA LEU A 54 -0.10 2.95 10.43
C LEU A 54 0.30 4.43 10.60
N TRP A 55 1.01 4.96 9.62
CA TRP A 55 1.27 6.40 9.49
C TRP A 55 -0.01 7.18 9.23
N ARG A 56 0.00 8.45 9.62
CA ARG A 56 -1.17 9.34 9.55
C ARG A 56 -1.80 9.40 8.16
N ASN A 57 -0.97 9.57 7.14
CA ASN A 57 -1.42 9.68 5.74
C ASN A 57 -1.87 8.34 5.11
N CYS A 58 -1.74 7.21 5.80
CA CYS A 58 -2.32 5.92 5.38
C CYS A 58 -3.82 5.81 5.68
N TYR A 59 -4.30 6.56 6.69
CA TYR A 59 -5.71 6.64 7.03
C TYR A 59 -6.44 7.66 6.16
N ASP A 60 -7.75 7.48 6.01
CA ASP A 60 -8.57 8.48 5.30
C ASP A 60 -8.83 9.67 6.25
N SER A 61 -8.51 10.89 5.81
CA SER A 61 -8.58 12.08 6.66
C SER A 61 -10.02 12.46 7.02
N VAL A 62 -10.99 12.25 6.12
CA VAL A 62 -12.41 12.53 6.37
C VAL A 62 -12.94 11.53 7.40
N TRP A 63 -12.56 10.26 7.25
CA TRP A 63 -12.89 9.21 8.21
C TRP A 63 -12.28 9.48 9.59
N LEU A 64 -11.02 9.91 9.66
CA LEU A 64 -10.36 10.24 10.94
C LEU A 64 -11.07 11.38 11.70
N VAL A 65 -11.53 12.41 10.99
CA VAL A 65 -12.27 13.53 11.60
C VAL A 65 -13.61 13.07 12.19
N GLY A 66 -14.21 12.02 11.65
CA GLY A 66 -15.44 11.43 12.17
C GLY A 66 -15.27 10.59 13.44
N LEU A 67 -14.03 10.28 13.86
CA LEU A 67 -13.77 9.42 15.01
C LEU A 67 -13.67 10.22 16.30
N LYS A 68 -14.07 9.58 17.40
CA LYS A 68 -13.83 10.11 18.75
C LYS A 68 -12.35 9.97 19.13
N GLU A 69 -11.91 10.82 20.05
CA GLU A 69 -10.51 10.84 20.49
C GLU A 69 -10.02 9.50 21.06
N ASP A 70 -10.89 8.78 21.77
CA ASP A 70 -10.58 7.43 22.29
C ASP A 70 -10.38 6.41 21.17
N GLN A 71 -11.15 6.52 20.08
CA GLN A 71 -11.01 5.67 18.91
C GLN A 71 -9.72 5.97 18.15
N VAL A 72 -9.36 7.25 18.02
CA VAL A 72 -8.09 7.67 17.39
C VAL A 72 -6.90 7.16 18.20
N ARG A 73 -6.92 7.27 19.53
CA ARG A 73 -5.85 6.76 20.40
C ARG A 73 -5.66 5.24 20.24
N ARG A 74 -6.75 4.47 20.06
CA ARG A 74 -6.69 3.02 19.81
C ARG A 74 -6.09 2.63 18.46
N LEU A 75 -5.98 3.56 17.51
CA LEU A 75 -5.33 3.29 16.25
C LEU A 75 -3.80 3.23 16.39
N GLU A 76 -3.24 3.75 17.48
CA GLU A 76 -1.78 3.82 17.70
C GLU A 76 -1.04 4.41 16.49
N MET A 77 -1.68 5.42 15.88
CA MET A 77 -1.22 6.03 14.65
C MET A 77 0.12 6.73 14.86
N ILE A 78 1.06 6.50 13.93
CA ILE A 78 2.32 7.21 13.91
C ILE A 78 2.05 8.62 13.38
N ASP A 79 2.30 9.65 14.20
CA ASP A 79 2.12 11.06 13.83
C ASP A 79 3.27 11.57 12.94
N LYS A 80 3.46 10.87 11.82
CA LYS A 80 4.34 11.22 10.71
C LYS A 80 3.65 10.79 9.43
N ASP A 81 4.06 11.40 8.33
CA ASP A 81 3.61 11.00 7.01
C ASP A 81 4.62 10.00 6.42
N PHE A 82 4.12 8.89 5.90
CA PHE A 82 4.91 7.91 5.15
C PHE A 82 5.13 8.41 3.72
N ASP A 83 6.29 8.11 3.15
CA ASP A 83 6.55 8.43 1.75
C ASP A 83 5.81 7.46 0.82
N LEU A 84 4.66 7.90 0.30
CA LEU A 84 3.80 7.11 -0.58
C LEU A 84 4.21 7.17 -2.06
N ARG A 85 5.43 7.62 -2.36
CA ARG A 85 5.96 7.60 -3.73
C ARG A 85 6.28 6.16 -4.14
N LEU A 86 5.89 5.80 -5.36
CA LEU A 86 6.32 4.54 -5.95
C LEU A 86 7.73 4.67 -6.54
N PRO A 87 8.50 3.58 -6.68
CA PRO A 87 9.84 3.62 -7.27
C PRO A 87 9.88 4.30 -8.65
N LYS A 88 8.81 4.14 -9.43
CA LYS A 88 8.60 4.79 -10.74
C LYS A 88 8.29 6.29 -10.68
N ASP A 89 7.89 6.81 -9.53
CA ASP A 89 7.62 8.23 -9.30
C ASP A 89 8.85 8.96 -8.72
N MET A 90 9.91 8.22 -8.36
CA MET A 90 11.19 8.82 -7.99
C MET A 90 11.83 9.40 -9.25
N PRO A 91 12.36 10.63 -9.22
CA PRO A 91 13.14 11.14 -10.33
C PRO A 91 14.26 10.13 -10.59
N SER A 92 14.34 9.58 -11.80
CA SER A 92 15.55 8.87 -12.16
C SER A 92 16.64 9.92 -12.13
N ASP A 93 17.61 9.77 -11.24
CA ASP A 93 18.91 10.41 -11.36
C ASP A 93 19.58 9.81 -12.62
N LYS A 94 19.02 10.11 -13.80
CA LYS A 94 19.75 10.07 -15.05
C LYS A 94 20.59 11.31 -14.99
N GLU A 95 21.73 11.15 -14.32
CA GLU A 95 22.82 12.10 -14.36
C GLU A 95 23.01 12.51 -15.81
N GLU A 96 22.95 13.83 -16.03
CA GLU A 96 23.52 14.49 -17.19
C GLU A 96 25.01 14.07 -17.26
N GLU A 97 25.33 13.01 -18.00
CA GLU A 97 26.68 12.82 -18.51
C GLU A 97 26.90 13.81 -19.65
N LEU A 98 27.77 14.77 -19.37
CA LEU A 98 28.31 15.84 -20.23
C LEU A 98 28.72 15.38 -21.64
#